data_AF-A0A965YF29-F1
#
_entry.id   AF-A0A965YF29-F1
#
_cell.length_a   1.000
_cell.length_b   1.000
_cell.length_c   1.000
_cell.angle_alpha   90.00
_cell.angle_beta   90.00
_cell.angle_gamma   90.00
#
_symmetry.space_group_name_H-M   'P 1'
#
loop_
_entity.id
_entity.type
_entity.pdbx_description
1 polymer ?
#
loop_
_entity_poly.entity_id
_entity_poly.type
_entity_poly.pdbx_seq_one_letter_code
_entity_poly.pdbx_strand_id
1 'polypeptide(L)'
;MAGNRLIWGVSMKRIACMAFLLVLMVNTLFASIVGDALGSIVGSSLDMAASDYATVVQIDGQEIGFGGKGIASLKHTFKQHDFSQVSYQQRQEIYGKAQISLGWPAWKNLLVGFGKGSKLQGDFGGMLFGQISDWTTLSIAGAGMGIILLDILFVQIFSASNDSMQLNNPDDPFNQLGIAAMAIGGGAFAVGRLIQALIPLTFGARYNKALRKGLLLDKNLSDTLGLDVALVPVSGSLAIRWVGKVSLNPRT
;
A
#
# COMPACT_ATOMS: atom_id res chain seq x y z
N MET A 1 -38.78 36.54 -36.25
CA MET A 1 -37.82 36.33 -35.13
C MET A 1 -38.34 35.28 -34.12
N ALA A 2 -38.71 34.06 -34.56
CA ALA A 2 -39.23 33.02 -33.66
C ALA A 2 -38.36 31.75 -33.59
N GLY A 3 -37.38 31.58 -34.48
CA GLY A 3 -36.56 30.36 -34.58
C GLY A 3 -35.48 30.20 -33.51
N ASN A 4 -34.94 31.30 -32.95
CA ASN A 4 -33.78 31.21 -32.04
C ASN A 4 -34.13 30.79 -30.61
N ARG A 5 -35.36 31.00 -30.12
CA ARG A 5 -35.72 30.62 -28.73
C ARG A 5 -35.88 29.10 -28.53
N LEU A 6 -36.28 28.38 -29.58
CA LEU A 6 -36.54 26.93 -29.50
C LEU A 6 -35.23 26.11 -29.47
N ILE A 7 -34.20 26.56 -30.20
CA ILE A 7 -32.89 25.89 -30.26
C ILE A 7 -32.15 26.04 -28.91
N TRP A 8 -32.22 27.22 -28.29
CA TRP A 8 -31.63 27.49 -26.98
C TRP A 8 -32.28 26.70 -25.83
N GLY A 9 -33.60 26.53 -25.85
CA GLY A 9 -34.32 25.76 -24.84
C GLY A 9 -34.05 24.25 -24.88
N VAL A 10 -33.84 23.68 -26.07
CA VAL A 10 -33.48 22.25 -26.22
C VAL A 10 -32.02 22.00 -25.85
N SER A 11 -31.11 22.91 -26.20
CA SER A 11 -29.71 22.84 -25.76
C SER A 11 -29.58 22.97 -24.23
N MET A 12 -30.23 23.95 -23.60
CA MET A 12 -30.18 24.11 -22.13
C MET A 12 -30.71 22.88 -21.37
N LYS A 13 -31.77 22.23 -21.85
CA LYS A 13 -32.30 20.99 -21.23
C LYS A 13 -31.33 19.82 -21.34
N ARG A 14 -30.65 19.67 -22.49
CA ARG A 14 -29.62 18.63 -22.70
C ARG A 14 -28.38 18.88 -21.86
N ILE A 15 -27.97 20.15 -21.73
CA ILE A 15 -26.86 20.60 -20.90
C ILE A 15 -27.15 20.36 -19.41
N ALA A 16 -28.32 20.77 -18.92
CA ALA A 16 -28.73 20.54 -17.53
C ALA A 16 -28.82 19.03 -17.22
N CYS A 17 -29.27 18.21 -18.17
CA CYS A 17 -29.24 16.76 -18.05
C CYS A 17 -27.82 16.20 -17.98
N MET A 18 -26.89 16.64 -18.85
CA MET A 18 -25.49 16.19 -18.78
C MET A 18 -24.83 16.63 -17.48
N ALA A 19 -25.09 17.85 -17.02
CA ALA A 19 -24.56 18.36 -15.77
C ALA A 19 -25.06 17.57 -14.55
N PHE A 20 -26.36 17.29 -14.52
CA PHE A 20 -26.98 16.46 -13.49
C PHE A 20 -26.43 15.03 -13.52
N LEU A 21 -26.25 14.44 -14.71
CA LEU A 21 -25.62 13.13 -14.88
C LEU A 21 -24.16 13.13 -14.39
N LEU A 22 -23.42 14.22 -14.58
CA LEU A 22 -22.02 14.31 -14.17
C LEU A 22 -21.88 14.49 -12.66
N VAL A 23 -22.73 15.30 -12.03
CA VAL A 23 -22.81 15.42 -10.56
C VAL A 23 -23.23 14.08 -9.95
N LEU A 24 -24.19 13.38 -10.57
CA LEU A 24 -24.56 12.02 -10.15
C LEU A 24 -23.38 11.06 -10.32
N MET A 25 -22.67 11.10 -11.46
CA MET A 25 -21.51 10.24 -11.71
C MET A 25 -20.38 10.49 -10.69
N VAL A 26 -20.04 11.75 -10.42
CA VAL A 26 -19.01 12.11 -9.43
C VAL A 26 -19.41 11.65 -8.03
N ASN A 27 -20.67 11.89 -7.62
CA ASN A 27 -21.16 11.40 -6.32
C ASN A 27 -21.16 9.87 -6.24
N THR A 28 -21.57 9.17 -7.30
CA THR A 28 -21.51 7.70 -7.35
C THR A 28 -20.07 7.17 -7.36
N LEU A 29 -19.14 7.88 -8.00
CA LEU A 29 -17.71 7.54 -8.01
C LEU A 29 -17.11 7.68 -6.62
N PHE A 30 -17.35 8.79 -5.93
CA PHE A 30 -16.87 8.97 -4.55
C PHE A 30 -17.49 7.95 -3.58
N ALA A 31 -18.79 7.69 -3.69
CA ALA A 31 -19.45 6.67 -2.87
C ALA A 31 -18.92 5.25 -3.17
N SER A 32 -18.66 4.93 -4.44
CA SER A 32 -18.06 3.66 -4.85
C SER A 32 -16.64 3.53 -4.31
N ILE A 33 -15.80 4.56 -4.46
CA ILE A 33 -14.40 4.53 -3.99
C ILE A 33 -14.34 4.33 -2.47
N VAL A 34 -15.20 5.01 -1.70
CA VAL A 34 -15.27 4.82 -0.24
C VAL A 34 -15.79 3.42 0.10
N GLY A 35 -16.82 2.94 -0.60
CA GLY A 35 -17.37 1.59 -0.42
C GLY A 35 -16.34 0.49 -0.72
N ASP A 36 -15.61 0.62 -1.82
CA ASP A 36 -14.55 -0.31 -2.23
C ASP A 36 -13.34 -0.23 -1.29
N ALA A 37 -12.99 0.97 -0.81
CA ALA A 37 -11.95 1.16 0.18
C ALA A 37 -12.29 0.44 1.49
N LEU A 38 -13.46 0.75 2.06
CA LEU A 38 -13.93 0.13 3.30
C LEU A 38 -14.12 -1.38 3.14
N GLY A 39 -14.75 -1.81 2.04
CA GLY A 39 -14.95 -3.22 1.72
C GLY A 39 -13.64 -3.99 1.59
N SER A 40 -12.64 -3.40 0.93
CA SER A 40 -11.32 -4.03 0.79
C SER A 40 -10.55 -4.10 2.11
N ILE A 41 -10.66 -3.07 2.96
CA ILE A 41 -10.03 -3.03 4.29
C ILE A 41 -10.66 -4.07 5.20
N VAL A 42 -12.00 -4.06 5.31
CA VAL A 42 -12.74 -5.02 6.14
C VAL A 42 -12.54 -6.44 5.61
N GLY A 43 -12.72 -6.66 4.31
CA GLY A 43 -12.56 -7.96 3.68
C GLY A 43 -11.14 -8.52 3.85
N SER A 44 -10.11 -7.70 3.63
CA SER A 44 -8.72 -8.15 3.81
C SER A 44 -8.35 -8.36 5.28
N SER A 45 -8.96 -7.60 6.20
CA SER A 45 -8.78 -7.79 7.63
C SER A 45 -9.40 -9.09 8.11
N LEU A 46 -10.62 -9.39 7.67
CA LEU A 46 -11.30 -10.67 7.95
C LEU A 46 -10.53 -11.84 7.33
N ASP A 47 -10.11 -11.71 6.09
CA ASP A 47 -9.33 -12.75 5.40
C ASP A 47 -7.97 -12.99 6.10
N MET A 48 -7.28 -11.93 6.52
CA MET A 48 -6.04 -12.06 7.31
C MET A 48 -6.30 -12.73 8.67
N ALA A 49 -7.42 -12.40 9.34
CA ALA A 49 -7.76 -12.99 10.62
C ALA A 49 -8.08 -14.50 10.52
N ALA A 50 -8.67 -14.91 9.39
CA ALA A 50 -9.03 -16.29 9.06
C ALA A 50 -7.88 -17.11 8.45
N SER A 51 -6.90 -16.45 7.82
CA SER A 51 -5.76 -17.10 7.16
C SER A 51 -4.86 -17.81 8.16
N ASP A 52 -4.48 -19.04 7.81
CA ASP A 52 -3.46 -19.79 8.55
C ASP A 52 -2.07 -19.45 8.00
N TYR A 53 -1.33 -18.67 8.78
CA TYR A 53 0.07 -18.34 8.52
C TYR A 53 1.02 -19.16 9.39
N ALA A 54 0.51 -20.16 10.13
CA ALA A 54 1.34 -21.05 10.89
C ALA A 54 1.94 -22.12 9.97
N THR A 55 3.25 -22.32 10.06
CA THR A 55 3.92 -23.48 9.49
C THR A 55 3.86 -24.59 10.52
N VAL A 56 3.10 -25.65 10.26
CA VAL A 56 3.02 -26.81 11.15
C VAL A 56 4.29 -27.65 11.01
N VAL A 57 4.95 -27.93 12.12
CA VAL A 57 6.10 -28.84 12.16
C VAL A 57 5.90 -29.88 13.24
N GLN A 58 6.25 -31.12 12.91
CA GLN A 58 6.18 -32.28 13.80
C GLN A 58 7.42 -32.30 14.71
N ILE A 59 7.21 -32.28 16.03
CA ILE A 59 8.26 -32.34 17.05
C ILE A 59 7.78 -33.33 18.11
N ASP A 60 8.57 -34.38 18.34
CA ASP A 60 8.25 -35.46 19.31
C ASP A 60 6.83 -36.07 19.12
N GLY A 61 6.38 -36.17 17.87
CA GLY A 61 5.05 -36.69 17.51
C GLY A 61 3.89 -35.73 17.76
N GLN A 62 4.17 -34.49 18.19
CA GLN A 62 3.19 -33.41 18.30
C GLN A 62 3.34 -32.42 17.14
N GLU A 63 2.20 -31.99 16.61
CA GLU A 63 2.14 -30.92 15.61
C GLU A 63 2.18 -29.56 16.30
N ILE A 64 3.30 -28.85 16.15
CA ILE A 64 3.47 -27.49 16.67
C ILE A 64 3.39 -26.52 15.49
N GLY A 65 2.41 -25.63 15.54
CA GLY A 65 2.30 -24.50 14.62
C GLY A 65 3.34 -23.41 14.95
N PHE A 66 4.24 -23.13 14.00
CA PHE A 66 5.18 -22.02 14.07
C PHE A 66 4.65 -20.82 13.29
N GLY A 67 4.51 -19.69 13.98
CA GLY A 67 4.01 -18.48 13.33
C GLY A 67 2.50 -18.36 13.46
N GLY A 68 1.84 -17.81 12.45
CA GLY A 68 0.43 -17.44 12.55
C GLY A 68 0.23 -16.15 13.34
N LYS A 69 -0.12 -15.04 12.67
CA LYS A 69 -0.47 -13.74 13.31
C LYS A 69 0.71 -12.99 13.95
N GLY A 70 1.88 -13.09 13.33
CA GLY A 70 3.03 -12.21 13.58
C GLY A 70 3.93 -12.58 14.76
N ILE A 71 4.86 -11.67 15.05
CA ILE A 71 5.99 -11.93 15.97
C ILE A 71 5.54 -12.29 17.40
N ALA A 72 4.39 -11.77 17.84
CA ALA A 72 3.87 -12.04 19.18
C ALA A 72 3.45 -13.51 19.36
N SER A 73 2.74 -14.06 18.39
CA SER A 73 2.34 -15.47 18.37
C SER A 73 3.58 -16.37 18.36
N LEU A 74 4.54 -16.07 17.50
CA LEU A 74 5.81 -16.81 17.44
C LEU A 74 6.52 -16.84 18.81
N LYS A 75 6.60 -15.68 19.49
CA LYS A 75 7.17 -15.62 20.85
C LYS A 75 6.35 -16.40 21.88
N HIS A 76 5.04 -16.50 21.70
CA HIS A 76 4.18 -17.28 22.58
C HIS A 76 4.45 -18.78 22.42
N THR A 77 4.58 -19.27 21.19
CA THR A 77 4.97 -20.67 20.90
C THR A 77 6.28 -21.04 21.59
N PHE A 78 7.30 -20.16 21.52
CA PHE A 78 8.59 -20.35 22.20
C PHE A 78 8.55 -20.27 23.73
N LYS A 79 7.49 -19.69 24.32
CA LYS A 79 7.30 -19.72 25.77
C LYS A 79 6.61 -21.00 26.23
N GLN A 80 5.79 -21.60 25.37
CA GLN A 80 4.99 -22.78 25.70
C GLN A 80 5.73 -24.10 25.43
N HIS A 81 6.69 -24.11 24.50
CA HIS A 81 7.40 -25.31 24.08
C HIS A 81 8.90 -25.12 24.26
N ASP A 82 9.56 -26.13 24.83
CA ASP A 82 11.00 -26.14 25.03
C ASP A 82 11.71 -26.81 23.83
N PHE A 83 12.39 -25.99 23.02
CA PHE A 83 13.14 -26.45 21.85
C PHE A 83 14.59 -26.83 22.16
N SER A 84 14.98 -26.88 23.44
CA SER A 84 16.30 -27.41 23.83
C SER A 84 16.40 -28.93 23.64
N GLN A 85 15.27 -29.62 23.73
CA GLN A 85 15.12 -31.08 23.56
C GLN A 85 15.31 -31.53 22.11
N VAL A 86 15.10 -30.63 21.15
CA VAL A 86 15.17 -30.90 19.71
C VAL A 86 16.61 -30.82 19.22
N SER A 87 17.02 -31.79 18.39
CA SER A 87 18.37 -31.83 17.84
C SER A 87 18.70 -30.58 17.01
N TYR A 88 19.96 -30.20 16.95
CA TYR A 88 20.39 -29.01 16.19
C TYR A 88 20.00 -29.08 14.71
N GLN A 89 20.11 -30.26 14.08
CA GLN A 89 19.73 -30.47 12.68
C GLN A 89 18.23 -30.25 12.45
N GLN A 90 17.37 -30.79 13.33
CA GLN A 90 15.92 -30.56 13.27
C GLN A 90 15.57 -29.08 13.47
N ARG A 91 16.27 -28.37 14.38
CA ARG A 91 16.07 -26.92 14.57
C ARG A 91 16.42 -26.11 13.33
N GLN A 92 17.45 -26.50 12.58
CA GLN A 92 17.78 -25.88 11.29
C GLN A 92 16.72 -26.16 10.22
N GLU A 93 16.18 -27.38 10.18
CA GLU A 93 15.11 -27.74 9.24
C GLU A 93 13.81 -26.96 9.54
N ILE A 94 13.44 -26.86 10.82
CA ILE A 94 12.31 -26.03 11.28
C ILE A 94 12.51 -24.58 10.85
N TYR A 95 13.72 -24.03 11.06
CA TYR A 95 14.03 -22.66 10.62
C TYR A 95 13.90 -22.51 9.11
N GLY A 96 14.43 -23.46 8.33
CA GLY A 96 14.34 -23.45 6.87
C GLY A 96 12.92 -23.47 6.33
N LYS A 97 12.01 -24.18 7.02
CA LYS A 97 10.58 -24.27 6.68
C LYS A 97 9.76 -23.07 7.15
N ALA A 98 10.04 -22.54 8.35
CA ALA A 98 9.23 -21.51 8.99
C ALA A 98 9.73 -20.07 8.77
N GLN A 99 10.92 -19.88 8.20
CA GLN A 99 11.42 -18.54 7.85
C GLN A 99 10.53 -17.89 6.79
N ILE A 100 10.33 -16.57 6.90
CA ILE A 100 9.56 -15.82 5.91
C ILE A 100 10.48 -15.14 4.90
N SER A 101 10.07 -15.17 3.64
CA SER A 101 10.79 -14.50 2.55
C SER A 101 10.71 -12.98 2.71
N LEU A 102 11.84 -12.29 2.50
CA LEU A 102 11.91 -10.83 2.60
C LEU A 102 11.61 -10.15 1.26
N GLY A 103 12.26 -10.63 0.19
CA GLY A 103 12.27 -9.95 -1.10
C GLY A 103 10.92 -9.97 -1.82
N TRP A 104 10.27 -11.14 -1.91
CA TRP A 104 9.03 -11.27 -2.68
C TRP A 104 7.87 -10.42 -2.11
N PRO A 105 7.62 -10.42 -0.80
CA PRO A 105 6.65 -9.52 -0.18
C PRO A 105 6.96 -8.03 -0.40
N ALA A 106 8.24 -7.62 -0.30
CA ALA A 106 8.65 -6.24 -0.57
C ALA A 106 8.34 -5.82 -2.02
N TRP A 107 8.68 -6.67 -2.99
CA TRP A 107 8.35 -6.48 -4.40
C TRP A 107 6.84 -6.38 -4.64
N LYS A 108 6.04 -7.24 -3.98
CA LYS A 108 4.59 -7.21 -4.12
C LYS A 108 3.97 -5.93 -3.57
N ASN A 109 4.49 -5.40 -2.47
CA ASN A 109 4.08 -4.09 -1.95
C ASN A 109 4.51 -2.93 -2.85
N LEU A 110 5.68 -3.02 -3.48
CA LEU A 110 6.15 -1.99 -4.42
C LEU A 110 5.28 -1.94 -5.68
N LEU A 111 5.06 -3.10 -6.33
CA LEU A 111 4.40 -3.18 -7.63
C LEU A 111 2.87 -3.19 -7.54
N VAL A 112 2.32 -3.96 -6.60
CA VAL A 112 0.86 -4.12 -6.45
C VAL A 112 0.32 -3.22 -5.35
N GLY A 113 1.04 -3.15 -4.22
CA GLY A 113 0.68 -2.39 -3.02
C GLY A 113 -0.60 -2.87 -2.37
N PHE A 114 -1.36 -1.92 -1.80
CA PHE A 114 -2.51 -2.13 -0.91
C PHE A 114 -2.15 -3.10 0.22
N GLY A 115 -0.90 -3.05 0.68
CA GLY A 115 -0.43 -3.93 1.75
C GLY A 115 -0.41 -5.42 1.41
N LYS A 116 -0.55 -5.82 0.14
CA LYS A 116 -0.63 -7.23 -0.27
C LYS A 116 0.62 -8.04 0.02
N GLY A 117 1.79 -7.41 -0.01
CA GLY A 117 3.07 -8.00 0.40
C GLY A 117 3.10 -8.27 1.90
N SER A 118 2.71 -7.29 2.71
CA SER A 118 2.58 -7.46 4.17
C SER A 118 1.58 -8.57 4.52
N LYS A 119 0.48 -8.68 3.77
CA LYS A 119 -0.47 -9.79 3.90
C LYS A 119 0.13 -11.16 3.63
N LEU A 120 1.09 -11.30 2.71
CA LEU A 120 1.76 -12.60 2.49
C LEU A 120 2.59 -13.06 3.69
N GLN A 121 3.04 -12.14 4.53
CA GLN A 121 3.86 -12.44 5.71
C GLN A 121 3.04 -12.49 7.01
N GLY A 122 1.71 -12.29 6.95
CA GLY A 122 0.88 -12.16 8.14
C GLY A 122 1.11 -10.86 8.92
N ASP A 123 1.66 -9.81 8.28
CA ASP A 123 1.84 -8.49 8.88
C ASP A 123 0.58 -7.64 8.71
N PHE A 124 -0.30 -7.71 9.72
CA PHE A 124 -1.57 -6.97 9.74
C PHE A 124 -1.37 -5.45 9.72
N GLY A 125 -0.39 -4.93 10.46
CA GLY A 125 -0.13 -3.50 10.54
C GLY A 125 0.34 -2.93 9.20
N GLY A 126 1.31 -3.62 8.57
CA GLY A 126 1.76 -3.26 7.23
C GLY A 126 0.69 -3.39 6.16
N MET A 127 -0.19 -4.39 6.28
CA MET A 127 -1.33 -4.56 5.38
C MET A 127 -2.27 -3.35 5.46
N LEU A 128 -2.74 -3.01 6.66
CA LEU A 128 -3.66 -1.89 6.87
C LEU A 128 -3.06 -0.56 6.42
N PHE A 129 -1.79 -0.31 6.77
CA PHE A 129 -1.09 0.90 6.33
C PHE A 129 -1.10 1.00 4.80
N GLY A 130 -0.78 -0.08 4.10
CA GLY A 130 -0.77 -0.08 2.64
C GLY A 130 -2.15 0.19 2.04
N GLN A 131 -3.20 -0.46 2.54
CA GLN A 131 -4.56 -0.23 2.05
C GLN A 131 -5.03 1.21 2.27
N ILE A 132 -4.86 1.74 3.50
CA ILE A 132 -5.32 3.08 3.86
C ILE A 132 -4.54 4.13 3.08
N SER A 133 -3.21 4.02 3.03
CA SER A 133 -2.37 5.01 2.34
C SER A 133 -2.64 5.04 0.84
N ASP A 134 -2.80 3.88 0.19
CA ASP A 134 -3.09 3.82 -1.24
C ASP A 134 -4.48 4.37 -1.59
N TRP A 135 -5.52 3.96 -0.87
CA TRP A 135 -6.86 4.50 -1.10
C TRP A 135 -6.93 6.00 -0.85
N THR A 136 -6.28 6.49 0.20
CA THR A 136 -6.25 7.92 0.51
C THR A 136 -5.56 8.72 -0.60
N THR A 137 -4.36 8.30 -1.00
CA THR A 137 -3.56 9.04 -1.99
C THR A 137 -4.16 8.96 -3.40
N LEU A 138 -4.74 7.82 -3.79
CA LEU A 138 -5.51 7.69 -5.03
C LEU A 138 -6.79 8.51 -5.01
N SER A 139 -7.48 8.60 -3.87
CA SER A 139 -8.68 9.44 -3.74
C SER A 139 -8.36 10.93 -3.90
N ILE A 140 -7.24 11.39 -3.31
CA ILE A 140 -6.78 12.78 -3.46
C ILE A 140 -6.43 13.07 -4.93
N ALA A 141 -5.69 12.17 -5.58
CA ALA A 141 -5.33 12.33 -7.00
C ALA A 141 -6.59 12.28 -7.90
N GLY A 142 -7.51 11.36 -7.64
CA GLY A 142 -8.76 11.22 -8.36
C GLY A 142 -9.69 12.43 -8.17
N ALA A 143 -9.74 12.99 -6.97
CA ALA A 143 -10.47 14.24 -6.71
C ALA A 143 -9.88 15.40 -7.52
N GLY A 144 -8.55 15.53 -7.55
CA GLY A 144 -7.87 16.53 -8.39
C GLY A 144 -8.21 16.38 -9.86
N MET A 145 -8.18 15.15 -10.38
CA MET A 145 -8.58 14.86 -11.76
C MET A 145 -10.06 15.20 -12.01
N GLY A 146 -10.95 14.90 -11.06
CA GLY A 146 -12.36 15.26 -11.15
C GLY A 146 -12.59 16.77 -11.21
N ILE A 147 -11.84 17.55 -10.42
CA ILE A 147 -11.89 19.01 -10.44
C ILE A 147 -11.48 19.56 -11.81
N ILE A 148 -10.37 19.05 -12.39
CA ILE A 148 -9.94 19.46 -13.73
C ILE A 148 -10.98 19.11 -14.79
N LEU A 149 -11.59 17.92 -14.72
CA LEU A 149 -12.63 17.51 -15.65
C LEU A 149 -13.88 18.39 -15.54
N LEU A 150 -14.28 18.77 -14.32
CA LEU A 150 -15.38 19.70 -14.10
C LEU A 150 -15.05 21.07 -14.69
N ASP A 151 -13.84 21.57 -14.46
CA ASP A 151 -13.40 22.85 -15.01
C ASP A 151 -13.44 22.89 -16.54
N ILE A 152 -12.85 21.88 -17.19
CA ILE A 152 -12.88 21.74 -18.65
C ILE A 152 -14.33 21.68 -19.16
N LEU A 153 -15.18 20.87 -18.54
CA LEU A 153 -16.53 20.61 -19.04
C LEU A 153 -17.51 21.74 -18.76
N PHE A 154 -17.35 22.50 -17.68
CA PHE A 154 -18.30 23.53 -17.24
C PHE A 154 -17.81 24.96 -17.38
N VAL A 155 -16.53 25.23 -17.16
CA VAL A 155 -16.00 26.59 -17.23
C VAL A 155 -15.53 26.85 -18.66
N GLN A 156 -14.73 25.95 -19.23
CA GLN A 156 -14.10 26.19 -20.53
C GLN A 156 -15.05 25.96 -21.73
N ILE A 157 -15.99 25.01 -21.65
CA ILE A 157 -17.00 24.80 -22.71
C ILE A 157 -18.10 25.88 -22.70
N PHE A 158 -18.44 26.45 -21.53
CA PHE A 158 -19.52 27.44 -21.42
C PHE A 158 -19.05 28.89 -21.33
N SER A 159 -17.78 29.13 -21.04
CA SER A 159 -17.18 30.44 -21.21
C SER A 159 -17.13 30.73 -22.72
N ALA A 160 -17.82 31.78 -23.15
CA ALA A 160 -17.88 32.23 -24.55
C ALA A 160 -16.54 32.85 -25.04
N SER A 161 -15.41 32.36 -24.53
CA SER A 161 -14.06 32.83 -24.83
C SER A 161 -13.43 31.93 -25.89
N ASN A 162 -12.97 32.52 -27.00
CA ASN A 162 -12.23 31.87 -28.08
C ASN A 162 -10.82 31.39 -27.68
N ASP A 163 -10.49 31.34 -26.39
CA ASP A 163 -9.19 30.86 -25.94
C ASP A 163 -9.16 29.33 -26.01
N SER A 164 -8.13 28.81 -26.66
CA SER A 164 -7.86 27.38 -26.74
C SER A 164 -7.81 26.79 -25.32
N MET A 165 -8.39 25.60 -25.16
CA MET A 165 -8.38 24.82 -23.92
C MET A 165 -6.96 24.76 -23.32
N GLN A 166 -6.74 25.45 -22.19
CA GLN A 166 -5.44 25.53 -21.53
C GLN A 166 -5.43 24.67 -20.26
N LEU A 167 -4.78 23.52 -20.36
CA LEU A 167 -4.38 22.73 -19.19
C LEU A 167 -3.22 23.47 -18.50
N ASN A 168 -3.29 23.69 -17.19
CA ASN A 168 -2.33 24.50 -16.42
C ASN A 168 -2.40 26.02 -16.66
N ASN A 169 -3.63 26.58 -16.63
CA ASN A 169 -3.80 28.03 -16.58
C ASN A 169 -3.56 28.53 -15.14
N PRO A 170 -2.53 29.37 -14.89
CA PRO A 170 -2.26 29.90 -13.55
C PRO A 170 -3.34 30.90 -13.08
N ASP A 171 -4.18 31.44 -13.95
CA ASP A 171 -5.24 32.36 -13.53
C ASP A 171 -6.53 31.64 -13.13
N ASP A 172 -6.58 30.31 -13.30
CA ASP A 172 -7.74 29.49 -12.99
C ASP A 172 -7.59 28.74 -11.66
N PRO A 173 -8.34 29.13 -10.61
CA PRO A 173 -8.22 28.53 -9.29
C PRO A 173 -8.69 27.06 -9.24
N PHE A 174 -9.61 26.63 -10.11
CA PHE A 174 -10.05 25.23 -10.16
C PHE A 174 -8.98 24.36 -10.83
N ASN A 175 -8.40 24.83 -11.92
CA ASN A 175 -7.29 24.16 -12.60
C ASN A 175 -6.08 24.00 -11.66
N GLN A 176 -5.68 25.07 -10.97
CA GLN A 176 -4.59 25.02 -9.98
C GLN A 176 -4.88 24.04 -8.84
N LEU A 177 -6.09 24.07 -8.26
CA LEU A 177 -6.47 23.17 -7.18
C LEU A 177 -6.43 21.70 -7.63
N GLY A 178 -6.94 21.43 -8.84
CA GLY A 178 -6.95 20.10 -9.43
C GLY A 178 -5.53 19.55 -9.67
N ILE A 179 -4.65 20.37 -10.26
CA ILE A 179 -3.24 20.03 -10.50
C ILE A 179 -2.51 19.80 -9.18
N ALA A 180 -2.70 20.69 -8.19
CA ALA A 180 -2.08 20.56 -6.88
C ALA A 180 -2.52 19.27 -6.17
N ALA A 181 -3.82 18.96 -6.19
CA ALA A 181 -4.35 17.73 -5.61
C ALA A 181 -3.79 16.48 -6.32
N MET A 182 -3.70 16.49 -7.65
CA MET A 182 -3.06 15.41 -8.40
C MET A 182 -1.56 15.25 -8.08
N ALA A 183 -0.82 16.35 -8.00
CA ALA A 183 0.60 16.33 -7.68
C ALA A 183 0.86 15.83 -6.25
N ILE A 184 0.08 16.30 -5.28
CA ILE A 184 0.17 15.85 -3.88
C ILE A 184 -0.24 14.39 -3.77
N GLY A 185 -1.40 14.01 -4.34
CA GLY A 185 -1.90 12.63 -4.28
C GLY A 185 -0.97 11.64 -4.98
N GLY A 186 -0.54 11.95 -6.20
CA GLY A 186 0.40 11.11 -6.98
C GLY A 186 1.78 11.03 -6.35
N GLY A 187 2.32 12.16 -5.85
CA GLY A 187 3.60 12.20 -5.14
C GLY A 187 3.57 11.40 -3.85
N ALA A 188 2.53 11.58 -3.03
CA ALA A 188 2.33 10.83 -1.81
C ALA A 188 2.10 9.33 -2.08
N PHE A 189 1.42 8.97 -3.16
CA PHE A 189 1.28 7.57 -3.59
C PHE A 189 2.64 6.95 -3.92
N ALA A 190 3.48 7.63 -4.71
CA ALA A 190 4.81 7.15 -5.07
C ALA A 190 5.70 6.95 -3.82
N VAL A 191 5.73 7.92 -2.91
CA VAL A 191 6.47 7.81 -1.63
C VAL A 191 5.88 6.68 -0.77
N GLY A 192 4.55 6.59 -0.71
CA GLY A 192 3.84 5.53 0.00
C GLY A 192 4.25 4.14 -0.48
N ARG A 193 4.46 3.95 -1.79
CA ARG A 193 4.93 2.68 -2.36
C ARG A 193 6.33 2.29 -1.92
N LEU A 194 7.24 3.27 -1.84
CA LEU A 194 8.58 3.03 -1.30
C LEU A 194 8.52 2.61 0.17
N ILE A 195 7.71 3.28 0.98
CA ILE A 195 7.52 2.93 2.39
C ILE A 195 6.92 1.52 2.51
N GLN A 196 5.86 1.23 1.75
CA GLN A 196 5.23 -0.09 1.73
C GLN A 196 6.21 -1.19 1.32
N ALA A 197 7.16 -0.94 0.42
CA ALA A 197 8.19 -1.90 0.04
C ALA A 197 9.16 -2.21 1.20
N LEU A 198 9.44 -1.23 2.06
CA LEU A 198 10.33 -1.40 3.23
C LEU A 198 9.69 -2.17 4.38
N ILE A 199 8.37 -2.03 4.57
CA ILE A 199 7.66 -2.64 5.69
C ILE A 199 7.88 -4.17 5.77
N PRO A 200 7.65 -4.97 4.70
CA PRO A 200 7.90 -6.41 4.72
C PRO A 200 9.36 -6.80 4.99
N LEU A 201 10.31 -5.95 4.62
CA LEU A 201 11.73 -6.19 4.92
C LEU A 201 11.99 -6.09 6.42
N THR A 202 11.48 -5.02 7.05
CA THR A 202 11.65 -4.82 8.50
C THR A 202 10.92 -5.87 9.32
N PHE A 203 9.67 -6.18 8.95
CA PHE A 203 8.87 -7.18 9.63
C PHE A 203 9.51 -8.57 9.49
N GLY A 204 9.84 -8.95 8.26
CA GLY A 204 10.49 -10.21 7.95
C GLY A 204 11.81 -10.41 8.69
N ALA A 205 12.68 -9.40 8.71
CA ALA A 205 13.95 -9.48 9.42
C ALA A 205 13.76 -9.66 10.94
N ARG A 206 12.79 -8.96 11.54
CA ARG A 206 12.48 -9.09 12.97
C ARG A 206 11.87 -10.45 13.29
N TYR A 207 11.02 -10.97 12.41
CA TYR A 207 10.41 -12.30 12.53
C TYR A 207 11.47 -13.39 12.45
N ASN A 208 12.30 -13.42 11.40
CA ASN A 208 13.34 -14.43 11.22
C ASN A 208 14.37 -14.37 12.37
N LYS A 209 14.68 -13.18 12.89
CA LYS A 209 15.53 -13.01 14.08
C LYS A 209 14.88 -13.61 15.34
N ALA A 210 13.57 -13.45 15.52
CA ALA A 210 12.85 -14.04 16.64
C ALA A 210 12.79 -15.57 16.51
N LEU A 211 12.54 -16.08 15.30
CA LEU A 211 12.53 -17.51 14.97
C LEU A 211 13.88 -18.16 15.29
N ARG A 212 14.98 -17.57 14.79
CA ARG A 212 16.35 -18.05 15.03
C ARG A 212 16.68 -18.12 16.53
N LYS A 213 16.35 -17.06 17.27
CA LYS A 213 16.61 -16.98 18.71
C LYS A 213 15.79 -18.01 19.50
N GLY A 214 14.52 -18.19 19.17
CA GLY A 214 13.67 -19.16 19.84
C GLY A 214 14.07 -20.61 19.56
N LEU A 215 14.62 -20.88 18.38
CA LEU A 215 15.18 -22.19 18.01
C LEU A 215 16.61 -22.42 18.51
N LEU A 216 17.15 -21.53 19.34
CA LEU A 216 18.51 -21.66 19.89
C LEU A 216 19.59 -21.88 18.81
N LEU A 217 19.38 -21.31 17.63
CA LEU A 217 20.34 -21.38 16.54
C LEU A 217 21.38 -20.27 16.71
N ASP A 218 22.66 -20.64 16.64
CA ASP A 218 23.78 -19.73 16.77
C ASP A 218 23.74 -18.59 15.75
N LYS A 219 24.47 -17.51 16.05
CA LYS A 219 24.42 -16.21 15.36
C LYS A 219 24.77 -16.27 13.86
N ASN A 220 25.33 -17.38 13.36
CA ASN A 220 25.83 -17.53 11.99
C ASN A 220 25.02 -18.51 11.14
N LEU A 221 23.84 -18.05 10.72
CA LEU A 221 23.20 -18.49 9.48
C LEU A 221 22.81 -17.19 8.72
N SER A 222 23.81 -16.67 8.00
CA SER A 222 23.87 -15.59 6.99
C SER A 222 23.24 -14.20 7.18
N ASP A 223 22.20 -13.95 7.99
CA ASP A 223 21.44 -12.70 7.84
C ASP A 223 21.73 -11.65 8.92
N THR A 224 22.65 -10.75 8.58
CA THR A 224 22.80 -9.42 9.21
C THR A 224 22.42 -8.34 8.20
N LEU A 225 21.17 -8.35 7.72
CA LEU A 225 20.59 -7.13 7.15
C LEU A 225 20.15 -6.24 8.31
N GLY A 226 21.11 -5.50 8.86
CA GLY A 226 20.82 -4.32 9.68
C GLY A 226 20.20 -3.28 8.77
N LEU A 227 18.88 -3.18 8.77
CA LEU A 227 18.18 -2.11 8.07
C LEU A 227 18.16 -0.89 9.00
N ASP A 228 19.03 0.08 8.75
CA ASP A 228 18.98 1.40 9.36
C ASP A 228 18.40 2.37 8.33
N VAL A 229 17.21 2.93 8.62
CA VAL A 229 16.50 3.86 7.74
C VAL A 229 16.53 5.22 8.43
N ALA A 230 17.45 6.08 8.01
CA ALA A 230 17.53 7.45 8.48
C ALA A 230 16.88 8.40 7.45
N LEU A 231 15.98 9.26 7.93
CA LEU A 231 15.48 10.40 7.17
C LEU A 231 16.48 11.54 7.33
N VAL A 232 17.17 11.90 6.25
CA VAL A 232 18.11 13.03 6.25
C VAL A 232 17.48 14.17 5.45
N PRO A 233 17.34 15.38 6.01
CA PRO A 233 16.89 16.53 5.25
C PRO A 233 17.96 16.88 4.21
N VAL A 234 17.58 16.84 2.93
CA VAL A 234 18.40 17.39 1.84
C VAL A 234 17.70 18.67 1.39
N SER A 235 18.47 19.75 1.30
CA SER A 235 18.03 21.10 0.98
C SER A 235 16.92 21.12 -0.09
N GLY A 236 15.67 21.37 0.34
CA GLY A 236 14.51 21.51 -0.54
C GLY A 236 13.77 20.22 -0.97
N SER A 237 14.19 19.02 -0.55
CA SER A 237 13.43 17.78 -0.81
C SER A 237 13.66 16.69 0.25
N LEU A 238 12.61 15.95 0.60
CA LEU A 238 12.73 14.76 1.44
C LEU A 238 13.30 13.62 0.60
N ALA A 239 14.56 13.26 0.83
CA ALA A 239 15.21 12.11 0.20
C ALA A 239 15.35 10.97 1.21
N ILE A 240 15.02 9.75 0.78
CA ILE A 240 15.26 8.52 1.54
C ILE A 240 16.59 7.94 1.07
N ARG A 241 17.61 7.90 1.94
CA ARG A 241 18.91 7.30 1.64
C ARG A 241 18.98 5.89 2.23
N TRP A 242 19.28 4.91 1.38
CA TRP A 242 19.63 3.56 1.83
C TRP A 242 21.04 3.55 2.41
N VAL A 243 21.19 3.15 3.68
CA VAL A 243 22.49 2.91 4.31
C VAL A 243 22.54 1.44 4.75
N GLY A 244 22.88 0.55 3.81
CA GLY A 244 23.08 -0.86 4.06
C GLY A 244 24.47 -1.29 3.61
N LYS A 245 25.21 -2.02 4.45
CA LYS A 245 26.37 -2.80 3.98
C LYS A 245 25.85 -4.07 3.31
N VAL A 246 25.87 -4.10 1.98
CA VAL A 246 25.65 -5.33 1.22
C VAL A 246 26.95 -6.12 1.24
N SER A 247 27.04 -7.11 2.12
CA SER A 247 28.08 -8.14 2.06
C SER A 247 27.63 -9.20 1.07
N LEU A 248 27.96 -9.03 -0.22
CA LEU A 248 27.97 -10.16 -1.14
C LEU A 248 29.13 -11.08 -0.72
N ASN A 249 28.83 -12.23 -0.14
CA ASN A 249 29.82 -13.28 0.02
C ASN A 249 29.71 -14.19 -1.22
N PRO A 250 30.63 -14.12 -2.19
CA PRO A 250 30.69 -15.11 -3.24
C PRO A 250 31.40 -16.33 -2.64
N ARG A 251 30.66 -17.39 -2.35
CA ARG A 251 31.27 -18.69 -2.10
C ARG A 251 30.62 -19.75 -2.99
N THR A 252 31.31 -20.00 -4.11
CA THR A 252 31.81 -21.33 -4.45
C THR A 252 32.46 -22.00 -3.25
#